data_AF-A0A7S1HKF7-F1
#
_entry.id   AF-A0A7S1HKF7-F1
#
_cell.length_a   1.000
_cell.length_b   1.000
_cell.length_c   1.000
_cell.angle_alpha   90.00
_cell.angle_beta   90.00
_cell.angle_gamma   90.00
#
_symmetry.space_group_name_H-M   'P 1'
#
loop_
_entity.id
_entity.type
_entity.pdbx_description
1 polymer ?
#
loop_
_entity_poly.entity_id
_entity_poly.type
_entity_poly.pdbx_seq_one_letter_code
_entity_poly.pdbx_strand_id
1 'polypeptide(L)'
;ALVRLDHVDQSAFSRMSALAKELPTSQADAQCLSLIANSLAKADYKDPPLFAHLSATAQSLPASSFNPQSIALLGNAFAKAGVHDTALFGVLCDHVLVQDDSSFDEQSIANIVNAFARSLLPLRTLSPPPA
;
A
#
# COMPACT_ATOMS: atom_id res chain seq x y z
N ALA A 1 -16.85 28.83 1.00
CA ALA A 1 -15.41 28.61 1.27
C ALA A 1 -15.08 27.11 1.34
N LEU A 2 -15.80 26.32 2.15
CA LEU A 2 -15.57 24.87 2.31
C LEU A 2 -15.66 24.03 1.02
N VAL A 3 -16.66 24.29 0.16
CA VAL A 3 -16.83 23.56 -1.13
C VAL A 3 -15.69 23.83 -2.14
N ARG A 4 -15.05 25.01 -2.07
CA ARG A 4 -13.91 25.33 -2.93
C ARG A 4 -12.63 24.63 -2.48
N LEU A 5 -12.43 24.46 -1.17
CA LEU A 5 -11.30 23.70 -0.64
C LEU A 5 -11.41 22.23 -1.05
N ASP A 6 -12.60 21.62 -0.94
CA ASP A 6 -12.83 20.23 -1.34
C ASP A 6 -12.59 19.99 -2.86
N HIS A 7 -13.11 20.88 -3.72
CA HIS A 7 -12.86 20.78 -5.17
C HIS A 7 -11.40 21.04 -5.56
N VAL A 8 -10.73 22.01 -4.90
CA VAL A 8 -9.31 22.29 -5.14
C VAL A 8 -8.46 21.10 -4.69
N ASP A 9 -8.77 20.50 -3.54
CA ASP A 9 -8.08 19.31 -3.03
C ASP A 9 -8.24 18.13 -4.01
N GLN A 10 -9.45 17.86 -4.50
CA GLN A 10 -9.66 16.77 -5.48
C GLN A 10 -8.90 16.99 -6.80
N SER A 11 -8.85 18.23 -7.31
CA SER A 11 -8.09 18.54 -8.52
C SER A 11 -6.58 18.41 -8.30
N ALA A 12 -6.08 18.78 -7.12
CA ALA A 12 -4.69 18.59 -6.73
C ALA A 12 -4.35 17.09 -6.61
N PHE A 13 -5.20 16.29 -5.95
CA PHE A 13 -5.04 14.82 -5.88
C PHE A 13 -5.05 14.17 -7.25
N SER A 14 -5.97 14.57 -8.14
CA SER A 14 -6.02 14.06 -9.51
C SER A 14 -4.74 14.39 -10.28
N ARG A 15 -4.23 15.62 -10.18
CA ARG A 15 -2.98 16.02 -10.83
C ARG A 15 -1.78 15.28 -10.27
N MET A 16 -1.67 15.17 -8.95
CA MET A 16 -0.58 14.44 -8.29
C MET A 16 -0.63 12.95 -8.62
N SER A 17 -1.83 12.37 -8.74
CA SER A 17 -2.01 10.99 -9.18
C SER A 17 -1.50 10.78 -10.61
N ALA A 18 -1.85 11.69 -11.53
CA ALA A 18 -1.35 11.63 -12.90
C ALA A 18 0.18 11.69 -12.93
N LEU A 19 0.79 12.60 -12.15
CA LEU A 19 2.25 12.70 -12.05
C LEU A 19 2.88 11.44 -11.46
N ALA A 20 2.27 10.84 -10.44
CA ALA A 20 2.77 9.62 -9.80
C ALA A 20 2.80 8.43 -10.76
N LYS A 21 1.85 8.32 -11.70
CA LYS A 21 1.82 7.26 -12.73
C LYS A 21 2.93 7.40 -13.77
N GLU A 22 3.45 8.60 -13.97
CA GLU A 22 4.53 8.91 -14.92
C GLU A 22 5.92 8.79 -14.29
N LEU A 23 6.02 8.50 -12.99
CA LEU A 23 7.31 8.37 -12.31
C LEU A 23 8.05 7.13 -12.84
N PRO A 24 9.33 7.28 -13.23
CA PRO A 24 10.14 6.13 -13.63
C PRO A 24 10.28 5.15 -12.46
N THR A 25 9.96 3.88 -12.70
CA THR A 25 10.11 2.81 -11.70
C THR A 25 11.56 2.64 -11.24
N SER A 26 12.54 3.06 -12.05
CA SER A 26 13.96 3.06 -11.71
C SER A 26 14.37 4.05 -10.63
N GLN A 27 13.54 5.05 -10.32
CA GLN A 27 13.77 6.04 -9.26
C GLN A 27 12.83 5.85 -8.06
N ALA A 28 11.91 4.89 -8.13
CA ALA A 28 10.96 4.64 -7.07
C ALA A 28 11.64 3.83 -5.95
N ASP A 29 11.82 4.46 -4.79
CA ASP A 29 12.10 3.72 -3.56
C ASP A 29 10.78 3.23 -2.91
N ALA A 30 10.84 2.15 -2.13
CA ALA A 30 9.66 1.60 -1.48
C ALA A 30 9.00 2.58 -0.52
N GLN A 31 9.78 3.52 0.04
CA GLN A 31 9.28 4.54 0.95
C GLN A 31 8.31 5.49 0.23
N CYS A 32 8.70 6.02 -0.92
CA CYS A 32 7.88 6.90 -1.75
C CYS A 32 6.57 6.22 -2.15
N LEU A 33 6.64 4.96 -2.63
CA LEU A 33 5.44 4.18 -2.98
C LEU A 33 4.49 4.04 -1.78
N SER A 34 5.05 3.68 -0.61
CA SER A 34 4.27 3.51 0.62
C SER A 34 3.61 4.80 1.09
N LEU A 35 4.30 5.94 0.94
CA LEU A 35 3.79 7.26 1.32
C LEU A 35 2.70 7.75 0.37
N ILE A 36 2.85 7.55 -0.94
CA ILE A 36 1.82 7.88 -1.93
C ILE A 36 0.56 7.04 -1.63
N ALA A 37 0.70 5.71 -1.53
CA ALA A 37 -0.42 4.83 -1.23
C ALA A 37 -1.13 5.21 0.08
N ASN A 38 -0.36 5.43 1.15
CA ASN A 38 -0.90 5.79 2.46
C ASN A 38 -1.61 7.15 2.43
N SER A 39 -1.10 8.12 1.66
CA SER A 39 -1.72 9.43 1.52
C SER A 39 -3.07 9.35 0.81
N LEU A 40 -3.16 8.58 -0.29
CA LEU A 40 -4.41 8.33 -1.00
C LEU A 40 -5.45 7.63 -0.11
N ALA A 41 -5.02 6.58 0.59
CA ALA A 41 -5.89 5.84 1.51
C ALA A 41 -6.34 6.69 2.71
N LYS A 42 -5.52 7.64 3.17
CA LYS A 42 -5.90 8.61 4.21
C LYS A 42 -6.89 9.66 3.72
N ALA A 43 -6.75 10.09 2.47
CA ALA A 43 -7.65 11.03 1.82
C ALA A 43 -8.97 10.41 1.34
N ASP A 44 -9.15 9.09 1.49
CA ASP A 44 -10.24 8.32 0.86
C ASP A 44 -10.37 8.57 -0.66
N TYR A 45 -9.23 8.90 -1.30
CA TYR A 45 -9.17 9.19 -2.72
C TYR A 45 -8.98 7.89 -3.50
N LYS A 46 -9.99 7.52 -4.28
CA LYS A 46 -10.01 6.27 -5.05
C LYS A 46 -9.43 6.50 -6.43
N ASP A 47 -8.23 5.97 -6.66
CA ASP A 47 -7.61 5.92 -7.98
C ASP A 47 -7.08 4.49 -8.26
N PRO A 48 -7.96 3.57 -8.72
CA PRO A 48 -7.57 2.20 -8.99
C PRO A 48 -6.38 2.06 -9.95
N PRO A 49 -6.27 2.85 -11.05
CA PRO A 49 -5.09 2.83 -11.90
C PRO A 49 -3.79 3.18 -11.17
N LEU A 50 -3.81 4.14 -10.24
CA LEU A 50 -2.62 4.46 -9.45
C LEU A 50 -2.27 3.33 -8.47
N PHE A 51 -3.24 2.75 -7.78
CA PHE A 51 -2.99 1.59 -6.92
C PHE A 51 -2.41 0.41 -7.70
N ALA A 52 -2.91 0.14 -8.92
CA ALA A 52 -2.36 -0.88 -9.80
C ALA A 52 -0.90 -0.58 -10.19
N HIS A 53 -0.59 0.68 -10.53
CA HIS A 53 0.78 1.11 -10.83
C HIS A 53 1.70 0.92 -9.63
N LEU A 54 1.33 1.45 -8.45
CA LEU A 54 2.12 1.32 -7.22
C LEU A 54 2.37 -0.14 -6.84
N SER A 55 1.37 -1.00 -7.01
CA SER A 55 1.50 -2.43 -6.79
C SER A 55 2.51 -3.06 -7.75
N ALA A 56 2.37 -2.82 -9.05
CA ALA A 56 3.29 -3.34 -10.06
C ALA A 56 4.73 -2.86 -9.84
N THR A 57 4.91 -1.59 -9.46
CA THR A 57 6.23 -1.05 -9.11
C THR A 57 6.80 -1.75 -7.89
N ALA A 58 6.02 -1.87 -6.81
CA ALA A 58 6.48 -2.53 -5.58
C ALA A 58 6.87 -4.00 -5.82
N GLN A 59 6.11 -4.73 -6.63
CA GLN A 59 6.41 -6.12 -7.00
C GLN A 59 7.71 -6.25 -7.84
N SER A 60 8.16 -5.18 -8.49
CA SER A 60 9.40 -5.17 -9.27
C SER A 60 10.65 -4.78 -8.46
N LEU A 61 10.46 -4.27 -7.24
CA LEU A 61 11.56 -3.83 -6.39
C LEU A 61 12.16 -5.00 -5.61
N PRO A 62 13.48 -5.01 -5.37
CA PRO A 62 14.10 -6.02 -4.52
C PRO A 62 13.75 -5.79 -3.05
N ALA A 63 13.78 -6.85 -2.25
CA ALA A 63 13.51 -6.78 -0.81
C ALA A 63 14.40 -5.77 -0.06
N SER A 64 15.64 -5.58 -0.52
CA SER A 64 16.59 -4.61 0.05
C SER A 64 16.17 -3.15 -0.11
N SER A 65 15.21 -2.85 -0.99
CA SER A 65 14.61 -1.52 -1.11
C SER A 65 13.55 -1.25 -0.04
N PHE A 66 13.11 -2.26 0.70
CA PHE A 66 12.09 -2.16 1.73
C PHE A 66 12.69 -2.16 3.13
N ASN A 67 12.00 -1.48 4.04
CA ASN A 67 12.17 -1.61 5.48
C ASN A 67 10.80 -1.94 6.11
N PRO A 68 10.75 -2.38 7.38
CA PRO A 68 9.48 -2.74 8.02
C PRO A 68 8.43 -1.63 7.97
N GLN A 69 8.83 -0.36 8.06
CA GLN A 69 7.92 0.76 8.00
C GLN A 69 7.30 0.95 6.61
N SER A 70 8.06 0.79 5.51
CA SER A 70 7.52 0.90 4.15
C SER A 70 6.59 -0.28 3.83
N ILE A 71 6.90 -1.49 4.29
CA ILE A 71 6.02 -2.66 4.18
C ILE A 71 4.72 -2.42 4.96
N ALA A 72 4.82 -1.95 6.21
CA ALA A 72 3.68 -1.62 7.05
C ALA A 72 2.76 -0.58 6.41
N LEU A 73 3.35 0.52 5.90
CA LEU A 73 2.61 1.62 5.29
C LEU A 73 1.93 1.19 3.99
N LEU A 74 2.64 0.46 3.12
CA LEU A 74 2.09 0.02 1.84
C LEU A 74 0.96 -1.01 2.05
N GLY A 75 1.20 -2.02 2.89
CA GLY A 75 0.18 -3.01 3.22
C GLY A 75 -1.06 -2.39 3.86
N ASN A 76 -0.88 -1.50 4.83
CA ASN A 76 -2.00 -0.83 5.50
C ASN A 76 -2.77 0.10 4.54
N ALA A 77 -2.09 0.78 3.62
CA ALA A 77 -2.72 1.62 2.62
C ALA A 77 -3.66 0.81 1.70
N PHE A 78 -3.19 -0.32 1.16
CA PHE A 78 -4.00 -1.20 0.31
C PHE A 78 -5.18 -1.80 1.07
N ALA A 79 -4.94 -2.29 2.29
CA ALA A 79 -6.00 -2.80 3.16
C ALA A 79 -7.03 -1.71 3.50
N LYS A 80 -6.59 -0.46 3.76
CA LYS A 80 -7.47 0.68 4.04
C LYS A 80 -8.27 1.12 2.82
N ALA A 81 -7.68 1.11 1.64
CA ALA A 81 -8.36 1.43 0.39
C ALA A 81 -9.34 0.32 -0.08
N GLY A 82 -9.35 -0.84 0.59
CA GLY A 82 -10.15 -1.99 0.17
C GLY A 82 -9.64 -2.64 -1.12
N VAL A 83 -8.37 -2.42 -1.46
CA VAL A 83 -7.73 -2.99 -2.65
C VAL A 83 -7.07 -4.30 -2.26
N HIS A 84 -7.67 -5.40 -2.71
CA HIS A 84 -7.21 -6.76 -2.41
C HIS A 84 -6.27 -7.26 -3.50
N ASP A 85 -5.01 -6.85 -3.44
CA ASP A 85 -3.97 -7.28 -4.35
C ASP A 85 -3.15 -8.43 -3.73
N THR A 86 -3.56 -9.67 -4.01
CA THR A 86 -2.91 -10.85 -3.45
C THR A 86 -1.44 -10.99 -3.85
N ALA A 87 -1.07 -10.51 -5.05
CA ALA A 87 0.30 -10.56 -5.52
C ALA A 87 1.19 -9.61 -4.73
N LEU A 88 0.73 -8.37 -4.50
CA LEU A 88 1.42 -7.42 -3.64
C LEU A 88 1.58 -7.95 -2.22
N PHE A 89 0.51 -8.46 -1.61
CA PHE A 89 0.59 -8.98 -0.25
C PHE A 89 1.52 -10.20 -0.14
N GLY A 90 1.59 -11.06 -1.17
CA GLY A 90 2.57 -12.13 -1.25
C GLY A 90 4.01 -11.60 -1.23
N VAL A 91 4.32 -10.63 -2.09
CA VAL A 91 5.66 -10.00 -2.13
C VAL A 91 6.01 -9.32 -0.80
N LEU A 92 5.07 -8.62 -0.18
CA LEU A 92 5.29 -8.01 1.14
C LEU A 92 5.58 -9.04 2.23
N CYS A 93 4.90 -10.19 2.21
CA CYS A 93 5.20 -11.31 3.11
C CYS A 93 6.63 -11.82 2.87
N ASP A 94 7.00 -12.08 1.62
CA ASP A 94 8.34 -12.57 1.28
C ASP A 94 9.42 -11.57 1.71
N HIS A 95 9.15 -10.27 1.59
CA HIS A 95 10.06 -9.23 2.07
C HIS A 95 10.18 -9.21 3.59
N VAL A 96 9.08 -9.38 4.34
CA VAL A 96 9.14 -9.50 5.81
C VAL A 96 10.02 -10.68 6.23
N LEU A 97 9.93 -11.82 5.54
CA LEU A 97 10.66 -13.04 5.89
C LEU A 97 12.19 -12.95 5.70
N VAL A 98 12.68 -11.99 4.91
CA VAL A 98 14.11 -11.81 4.64
C VAL A 98 14.72 -10.59 5.33
N GLN A 99 13.93 -9.84 6.10
CA GLN A 99 14.42 -8.72 6.91
C GLN A 99 15.08 -9.22 8.19
N ASP A 100 16.04 -8.43 8.68
CA ASP A 100 16.68 -8.71 9.97
C ASP A 100 15.69 -8.41 11.12
N ASP A 101 15.62 -9.31 12.11
CA ASP A 101 14.73 -9.17 13.27
C ASP A 101 14.92 -7.82 14.00
N SER A 102 16.14 -7.29 14.04
CA SER A 102 16.46 -6.02 14.70
C SER A 102 15.96 -4.78 13.93
N SER A 103 15.52 -4.94 12.68
CA SER A 103 14.94 -3.86 11.89
C SER A 103 13.49 -3.54 12.27
N PHE A 104 12.83 -4.46 12.97
CA PHE A 104 11.43 -4.33 13.36
C PHE A 104 11.28 -3.61 14.70
N ASP A 105 10.37 -2.64 14.72
CA ASP A 105 9.85 -2.03 15.95
C ASP A 105 8.42 -2.53 16.24
N GLU A 106 7.90 -2.29 17.44
CA GLU A 106 6.57 -2.77 17.84
C GLU A 106 5.46 -2.24 16.93
N GLN A 107 5.63 -1.00 16.43
CA GLN A 107 4.64 -0.31 15.62
C GLN A 107 4.55 -0.89 14.20
N SER A 108 5.69 -1.21 13.58
CA SER A 108 5.77 -1.83 12.27
C SER A 108 5.20 -3.24 12.31
N ILE A 109 5.53 -4.04 13.33
CA ILE A 109 4.94 -5.37 13.54
C ILE A 109 3.42 -5.28 13.64
N ALA A 110 2.89 -4.43 14.53
CA ALA A 110 1.45 -4.29 14.73
C ALA A 110 0.72 -3.89 13.43
N ASN A 111 1.32 -2.97 12.66
CA ASN A 111 0.73 -2.49 11.41
C ASN A 111 0.78 -3.55 10.30
N ILE A 112 1.88 -4.31 10.17
CA ILE A 112 2.02 -5.39 9.20
C ILE A 112 0.98 -6.48 9.49
N VAL A 113 0.90 -6.94 10.75
CA VAL A 113 -0.05 -7.98 11.16
C VAL A 113 -1.49 -7.53 10.88
N ASN A 114 -1.84 -6.29 11.24
CA ASN A 114 -3.17 -5.75 10.97
C ASN A 114 -3.48 -5.65 9.46
N ALA A 115 -2.52 -5.19 8.65
CA ALA A 115 -2.68 -5.11 7.20
C ALA A 115 -2.94 -6.49 6.58
N PHE A 116 -2.16 -7.49 6.98
CA PHE A 116 -2.29 -8.86 6.48
C PHE A 116 -3.59 -9.52 6.96
N ALA A 117 -3.97 -9.33 8.22
CA ALA A 117 -5.25 -9.84 8.73
C ALA A 117 -6.42 -9.31 7.90
N ARG A 118 -6.41 -8.01 7.56
CA ARG A 118 -7.47 -7.35 6.78
C ARG A 118 -7.48 -7.76 5.31
N SER A 119 -6.33 -8.04 4.71
CA SER A 119 -6.27 -8.53 3.33
C SER A 119 -6.79 -9.96 3.19
N LEU A 120 -6.73 -10.76 4.26
CA LEU A 120 -7.24 -12.14 4.33
C LEU A 120 -8.74 -12.24 4.63
N LEU A 121 -9.38 -11.17 5.15
CA LEU A 121 -10.81 -11.20 5.50
C LEU A 121 -11.75 -11.58 4.32
N PRO A 122 -11.57 -11.07 3.09
CA PRO A 122 -12.41 -11.48 1.96
C PRO A 122 -12.24 -12.96 1.58
N LEU A 123 -11.07 -13.56 1.84
CA LEU A 123 -10.82 -14.98 1.55
C LEU A 123 -11.55 -15.90 2.54
N ARG A 124 -11.73 -15.44 3.79
CA ARG A 124 -12.47 -16.17 4.82
C ARG A 124 -13.98 -16.18 4.60
N THR A 125 -14.54 -15.15 3.95
CA THR A 125 -15.97 -15.11 3.60
C THR A 125 -16.31 -15.97 2.38
N LEU A 126 -15.31 -16.35 1.57
CA LEU A 126 -15.48 -17.17 0.37
C LEU A 126 -15.31 -18.67 0.62
N SER A 127 -14.83 -19.08 1.80
CA SER A 127 -14.74 -20.48 2.20
C SER A 127 -15.85 -20.79 3.20
N PRO A 128 -16.86 -21.62 2.87
CA PRO A 128 -17.80 -22.10 3.88
C PRO A 128 -17.03 -22.92 4.93
N PRO A 129 -17.45 -22.91 6.20
CA PRO A 129 -16.81 -23.74 7.22
C PRO A 129 -16.89 -25.21 6.80
N PRO A 130 -15.84 -26.02 7.03
CA PRO A 130 -15.90 -27.45 6.77
C PRO A 130 -17.04 -28.07 7.59
N ALA A 131 -17.84 -28.90 6.92
CA ALA A 131 -18.96 -29.64 7.51
C ALA A 131 -18.48 -30.69 8.52
#